data_AF-A0A838D9K4-F1
#
_entry.id   AF-A0A838D9K4-F1
#
_cell.length_a   1.000
_cell.length_b   1.000
_cell.length_c   1.000
_cell.angle_alpha   90.00
_cell.angle_beta   90.00
_cell.angle_gamma   90.00
#
_symmetry.space_group_name_H-M   'P 1'
#
loop_
_entity.id
_entity.type
_entity.pdbx_description
1 polymer ?
#
loop_
_entity_poly.entity_id
_entity_poly.type
_entity_poly.pdbx_seq_one_letter_code
_entity_poly.pdbx_strand_id
1 'polypeptide(L)'
;MTKFDAPKATLMSYIIKGILSRELPWALVLLGVFIAIVLEMSGIPSLAFAVGVYLPLSSSSPIFIGGMVRWLVDRYLRREKFRDKNLTPEELVAEGDKNSGVLLASGYIAGGALAGIIIAILQGMPTLAGFSRAVEDWSARSNPFYHGPNADLLAMIPFLLLTILLYLVGRDRLLAGRRVPT
;
A
#
# COMPACT_ATOMS: atom_id res chain seq x y z
N MET A 1 -21.18 -17.84 19.25
CA MET A 1 -20.84 -17.24 17.94
C MET A 1 -20.11 -15.93 18.22
N THR A 2 -18.79 -15.90 18.06
CA THR A 2 -18.00 -14.68 18.07
C THR A 2 -18.42 -13.83 16.87
N LYS A 3 -19.20 -12.78 17.13
CA LYS A 3 -19.68 -11.85 16.13
C LYS A 3 -18.49 -10.98 15.73
N PHE A 4 -17.99 -11.15 14.51
CA PHE A 4 -17.03 -10.22 13.94
C PHE A 4 -17.81 -8.98 13.53
N ASP A 5 -18.04 -8.06 14.48
CA ASP A 5 -18.58 -6.75 14.15
C ASP A 5 -17.57 -6.07 13.23
N ALA A 6 -18.00 -5.80 12.00
CA ALA A 6 -17.17 -5.08 11.04
C ALA A 6 -16.80 -3.73 11.68
N PRO A 7 -15.51 -3.39 11.84
CA PRO A 7 -15.08 -2.15 12.51
C PRO A 7 -15.74 -0.89 11.92
N LYS A 8 -16.05 -0.95 10.62
CA LYS A 8 -16.79 0.09 9.88
C LYS A 8 -18.24 0.25 10.37
N ALA A 9 -18.94 -0.83 10.73
CA ALA A 9 -20.30 -0.80 11.24
C ALA A 9 -20.37 -0.27 12.68
N THR A 10 -19.40 -0.64 13.52
CA THR A 10 -19.30 -0.14 14.90
C THR A 10 -19.07 1.37 14.93
N LEU A 11 -18.17 1.90 14.09
CA LEU A 11 -17.95 3.35 13.93
C LEU A 11 -19.22 4.10 13.50
N MET A 12 -19.92 3.59 12.47
CA MET A 12 -21.17 4.20 12.02
C MET A 12 -22.25 4.18 13.12
N SER A 13 -22.29 3.12 13.94
CA SER A 13 -23.22 3.04 15.06
C SER A 13 -22.94 4.10 16.14
N TYR A 14 -21.67 4.42 16.41
CA TYR A 14 -21.31 5.47 17.37
C TYR A 14 -21.67 6.86 16.87
N ILE A 15 -21.51 7.13 15.57
CA ILE A 15 -21.92 8.39 14.96
C ILE A 15 -23.45 8.54 15.05
N ILE A 16 -24.21 7.51 14.64
CA ILE A 16 -25.68 7.55 14.65
C ILE A 16 -26.22 7.70 16.07
N LYS A 17 -25.70 6.91 17.03
CA LYS A 17 -26.07 7.03 18.45
C LYS A 17 -25.70 8.41 19.00
N GLY A 18 -24.51 8.91 18.68
CA GLY A 18 -24.09 10.24 19.09
C GLY A 18 -24.97 11.37 18.56
N ILE A 19 -25.45 11.27 17.31
CA ILE A 19 -26.38 12.25 16.71
C ILE A 19 -27.77 12.14 17.34
N LEU A 20 -28.29 10.92 17.46
CA LEU A 20 -29.64 10.65 17.92
C LEU A 20 -29.81 10.91 19.43
N SER A 21 -28.77 10.64 20.22
CA SER A 21 -28.73 10.89 21.67
C SER A 21 -28.30 12.31 22.05
N ARG A 22 -27.92 13.17 21.07
CA ARG A 22 -27.35 14.52 21.28
C ARG A 22 -26.09 14.60 22.17
N GLU A 23 -25.47 13.46 22.51
CA GLU A 23 -24.25 13.38 23.32
C GLU A 23 -22.95 13.48 22.50
N LEU A 24 -23.05 13.81 21.22
CA LEU A 24 -21.84 14.11 20.44
C LEU A 24 -21.11 15.31 21.05
N PRO A 25 -19.79 15.18 21.33
CA PRO A 25 -18.98 16.32 21.75
C PRO A 25 -18.82 17.31 20.59
N TRP A 26 -19.84 18.16 20.38
CA TRP A 26 -19.90 19.16 19.31
C TRP A 26 -18.70 20.10 19.30
N ALA A 27 -18.09 20.35 20.46
CA ALA A 27 -16.83 21.07 20.57
C ALA A 27 -15.68 20.39 19.79
N LEU A 28 -15.56 19.06 19.86
CA LEU A 28 -14.54 18.31 19.13
C LEU A 28 -14.83 18.24 17.62
N VAL A 29 -16.11 18.15 17.24
CA VAL A 29 -16.52 18.18 15.83
C VAL A 29 -16.22 19.54 15.20
N LEU A 30 -16.62 20.64 15.85
CA LEU A 30 -16.35 22.00 15.38
C LEU A 30 -14.84 22.32 15.35
N LEU A 31 -14.08 21.80 16.31
CA LEU A 31 -12.61 21.87 16.30
C LEU A 31 -12.05 21.19 15.03
N GLY A 32 -12.53 19.99 14.70
CA GLY A 32 -12.12 19.29 13.48
C GLY A 32 -12.46 20.06 12.19
N VAL A 33 -13.66 20.66 12.13
CA VAL A 33 -14.07 21.52 11.01
C VAL A 33 -13.16 22.75 10.90
N PHE A 34 -12.83 23.40 12.02
CA PHE A 34 -11.95 24.56 12.02
C PHE A 34 -10.54 24.20 11.54
N ILE A 35 -9.98 23.07 12.01
CA ILE A 35 -8.68 22.56 11.55
C ILE A 35 -8.73 22.26 10.04
N ALA A 36 -9.80 21.64 9.55
CA ALA A 36 -9.95 21.35 8.12
C ALA A 36 -9.98 22.63 7.27
N ILE A 37 -10.70 23.68 7.72
CA ILE A 37 -10.74 24.97 7.04
C ILE A 37 -9.35 25.62 7.01
N VAL A 38 -8.64 25.64 8.14
CA VAL A 38 -7.27 26.21 8.22
C VAL A 38 -6.32 25.48 7.28
N LEU A 39 -6.39 24.15 7.20
CA LEU A 39 -5.58 23.34 6.29
C LEU A 39 -5.94 23.64 4.82
N GLU A 40 -7.22 23.70 4.48
CA GLU A 40 -7.68 23.98 3.12
C GLU A 40 -7.26 25.39 2.67
N MET A 41 -7.36 26.39 3.56
CA MET A 41 -6.86 27.75 3.32
C MET A 41 -5.33 27.81 3.18
N SER A 42 -4.62 26.88 3.81
CA SER A 42 -3.15 26.73 3.68
C SER A 42 -2.74 25.94 2.44
N GLY A 43 -3.69 25.50 1.61
CA GLY A 43 -3.44 24.68 0.42
C GLY A 43 -3.02 23.24 0.75
N ILE A 44 -3.23 22.77 1.98
CA ILE A 44 -2.94 21.40 2.41
C ILE A 44 -4.25 20.60 2.36
N PRO A 45 -4.31 19.49 1.60
CA PRO A 45 -5.52 18.66 1.53
C PRO A 45 -5.87 18.08 2.92
N SER A 46 -6.97 18.56 3.49
CA SER A 46 -7.44 18.19 4.84
C SER A 46 -7.67 16.68 5.01
N LEU A 47 -8.11 16.01 3.95
CA LEU A 47 -8.34 14.55 3.94
C LEU A 47 -7.04 13.75 4.07
N ALA A 48 -5.98 14.13 3.35
CA ALA A 48 -4.70 13.44 3.42
C ALA A 48 -4.06 13.61 4.80
N PHE A 49 -4.18 14.80 5.39
CA PHE A 49 -3.73 15.09 6.74
C PHE A 49 -4.46 14.24 7.80
N ALA A 50 -5.79 14.18 7.75
CA ALA A 50 -6.59 13.42 8.71
C ALA A 50 -6.28 11.91 8.66
N VAL A 51 -6.12 11.35 7.46
CA VAL A 51 -5.71 9.94 7.28
C VAL A 51 -4.29 9.71 7.80
N GLY A 52 -3.37 10.65 7.58
CA GLY A 52 -2.00 10.58 8.07
C GLY A 52 -1.91 10.55 9.60
N VAL A 53 -2.71 11.37 10.29
CA VAL A 53 -2.77 11.41 11.77
C VAL A 53 -3.42 10.14 12.34
N TYR A 54 -4.31 9.49 11.59
CA TYR A 54 -4.98 8.26 12.01
C TYR A 54 -4.07 7.02 11.93
N LEU A 55 -3.04 7.03 11.09
CA LEU A 55 -2.18 5.87 10.85
C LEU A 55 -0.97 5.83 11.80
N PRO A 56 -0.60 4.65 12.35
CA PRO A 56 0.63 4.48 13.10
C PRO A 56 1.87 4.87 12.29
N LEU A 57 2.90 5.43 12.95
CA LEU A 57 4.16 5.80 12.29
C LEU A 57 4.83 4.64 11.54
N SER A 58 4.68 3.41 12.04
CA SER A 58 5.17 2.20 11.38
C SER A 58 4.51 1.94 10.03
N SER A 59 3.25 2.32 9.86
CA SER A 59 2.50 2.16 8.60
C SER A 59 2.59 3.39 7.70
N SER A 60 2.71 4.60 8.26
CA SER A 60 2.83 5.83 7.48
C SER A 60 4.23 6.04 6.90
N SER A 61 5.29 5.55 7.56
CA SER A 61 6.68 5.63 7.07
C SER A 61 6.89 5.00 5.68
N PRO A 62 6.47 3.75 5.41
CA PRO A 62 6.61 3.16 4.06
C PRO A 62 5.73 3.87 3.02
N ILE A 63 4.55 4.38 3.41
CA ILE A 63 3.71 5.19 2.51
C ILE A 63 4.43 6.48 2.12
N PHE A 64 5.05 7.16 3.10
CA PHE A 64 5.83 8.36 2.89
C PHE A 64 7.04 8.11 1.97
N ILE A 65 7.82 7.06 2.24
CA ILE A 65 8.96 6.67 1.40
C ILE A 65 8.50 6.34 -0.02
N GLY A 66 7.39 5.60 -0.18
CA GLY A 66 6.80 5.32 -1.50
C GLY A 66 6.42 6.59 -2.26
N GLY A 67 5.83 7.57 -1.57
CA GLY A 67 5.53 8.89 -2.12
C GLY A 67 6.78 9.68 -2.53
N MET A 68 7.84 9.64 -1.71
CA MET A 68 9.14 10.25 -2.05
C MET A 68 9.77 9.62 -3.29
N VAL A 69 9.74 8.29 -3.41
CA VAL A 69 10.26 7.58 -4.58
C VAL A 69 9.46 7.95 -5.82
N ARG A 70 8.12 7.99 -5.75
CA ARG A 70 7.29 8.46 -6.86
C ARG A 70 7.63 9.89 -7.26
N TRP A 71 7.77 10.80 -6.29
CA TRP A 71 8.18 12.18 -6.56
C TRP A 71 9.54 12.27 -7.28
N LEU A 72 10.53 11.47 -6.87
CA LEU A 72 11.83 11.39 -7.53
C LEU A 72 11.72 10.84 -8.97
N VAL A 73 10.92 9.80 -9.18
CA VAL A 73 10.68 9.20 -10.50
C VAL A 73 9.99 10.21 -11.42
N ASP A 74 8.95 10.89 -10.96
CA ASP A 74 8.25 11.94 -11.72
C ASP A 74 9.19 13.09 -12.06
N ARG A 75 10.09 13.46 -11.13
CA ARG A 75 11.11 14.49 -11.36
C ARG A 75 12.12 14.06 -12.43
N TYR A 76 12.53 12.80 -12.44
CA TYR A 76 13.43 12.24 -13.44
C TYR A 76 12.76 12.15 -14.81
N LEU A 77 11.53 11.64 -14.90
CA LEU A 77 10.75 11.58 -16.14
C LEU A 77 10.54 12.98 -16.75
N ARG A 78 10.21 13.99 -15.94
CA ARG A 78 10.12 15.40 -16.39
C ARG A 78 11.44 15.91 -17.00
N ARG A 79 12.58 15.53 -16.43
CA ARG A 79 13.90 16.01 -16.87
C ARG A 79 14.40 15.32 -18.13
N GLU A 80 14.20 14.01 -18.27
CA GLU A 80 14.80 13.25 -19.38
C GLU A 80 13.85 12.91 -20.53
N LYS A 81 12.56 12.61 -20.26
CA LYS A 81 11.61 12.16 -21.30
C LYS A 81 10.71 13.27 -21.84
N PHE A 82 10.38 14.29 -21.04
CA PHE A 82 9.40 15.33 -21.41
C PHE A 82 10.00 16.72 -21.63
N ARG A 83 11.31 16.83 -21.88
CA ARG A 83 11.99 18.12 -22.07
C ARG A 83 11.40 18.99 -23.20
N ASP A 84 10.80 18.36 -24.21
CA ASP A 84 10.18 19.02 -25.38
C ASP A 84 8.64 19.06 -25.35
N LYS A 85 7.98 18.44 -24.36
CA LYS A 85 6.52 18.53 -24.23
C LYS A 85 6.17 19.35 -22.98
N ASN A 86 5.64 20.56 -23.19
CA ASN A 86 4.97 21.36 -22.16
C ASN A 86 3.65 20.68 -21.73
N LEU A 87 3.75 19.50 -21.11
CA LEU A 87 2.60 18.78 -20.57
C LEU A 87 2.16 19.44 -19.28
N THR A 88 0.85 19.54 -19.08
CA THR A 88 0.30 20.04 -17.81
C THR A 88 0.61 19.04 -16.68
N PRO A 89 0.54 19.46 -15.40
CA PRO A 89 0.75 18.56 -14.27
C PRO A 89 -0.15 17.31 -14.32
N GLU A 90 -1.39 17.45 -14.79
CA GLU A 90 -2.35 16.35 -14.90
C GLU A 90 -1.98 15.35 -16.00
N GLU A 91 -1.56 15.86 -17.16
CA GLU A 91 -1.13 15.01 -18.28
C GLU A 91 0.12 14.21 -17.95
N LEU A 92 1.03 14.77 -17.15
CA LEU A 92 2.23 14.08 -16.74
C LEU A 92 1.97 12.98 -15.71
N VAL A 93 0.99 13.18 -14.81
CA VAL A 93 0.53 12.12 -13.90
C VAL A 93 -0.14 11.01 -14.70
N ALA A 94 -1.00 11.34 -15.66
CA ALA A 94 -1.66 10.37 -16.51
C ALA A 94 -0.66 9.55 -17.36
N GLU A 95 0.38 10.18 -17.88
CA GLU A 95 1.44 9.50 -18.63
C GLU A 95 2.38 8.70 -17.71
N GLY A 96 2.61 9.19 -16.49
CA GLY A 96 3.32 8.48 -15.42
C GLY A 96 2.55 7.26 -14.90
N ASP A 97 1.21 7.28 -14.94
CA ASP A 97 0.35 6.15 -14.57
C ASP A 97 0.30 5.07 -15.65
N LYS A 98 0.56 5.43 -16.92
CA LYS A 98 0.78 4.47 -18.02
C LYS A 98 2.16 3.83 -17.97
N ASN A 99 3.06 4.29 -17.10
CA ASN A 99 4.41 3.76 -17.01
C ASN A 99 4.38 2.32 -16.48
N SER A 100 5.25 1.47 -17.04
CA SER A 100 5.37 0.05 -16.69
C SER A 100 5.64 -0.18 -15.19
N GLY A 101 6.27 0.78 -14.51
CA GLY A 101 6.49 0.74 -13.06
C GLY A 101 5.19 0.78 -12.23
N VAL A 102 4.20 1.58 -12.62
CA VAL A 102 2.90 1.68 -11.91
C VAL A 102 2.07 0.42 -12.15
N LEU A 103 2.08 -0.10 -13.39
CA LEU A 103 1.39 -1.33 -13.76
C LEU A 103 1.94 -2.55 -13.01
N LEU A 104 3.26 -2.63 -12.85
CA LEU A 104 3.90 -3.71 -12.13
C LEU A 104 3.68 -3.58 -10.61
N ALA A 105 3.73 -2.36 -10.06
CA ALA A 105 3.41 -2.13 -8.64
C ALA A 105 1.95 -2.51 -8.29
N SER A 106 0.97 -2.14 -9.12
CA SER A 106 -0.42 -2.55 -8.92
C SER A 106 -0.60 -4.06 -9.06
N GLY A 107 0.12 -4.70 -9.99
CA GLY A 107 0.21 -6.15 -10.10
C GLY A 107 0.75 -6.83 -8.83
N TYR A 108 1.77 -6.26 -8.19
CA TYR A 108 2.29 -6.77 -6.91
C TYR A 108 1.30 -6.61 -5.76
N ILE A 109 0.57 -5.50 -5.69
CA ILE A 109 -0.47 -5.30 -4.67
C ILE A 109 -1.58 -6.36 -4.84
N ALA A 110 -2.06 -6.57 -6.07
CA ALA A 110 -3.08 -7.57 -6.36
C ALA A 110 -2.59 -9.00 -6.10
N GLY A 111 -1.36 -9.32 -6.53
CA GLY A 111 -0.74 -10.63 -6.29
C GLY A 111 -0.53 -10.93 -4.81
N GLY A 112 -0.11 -9.93 -4.02
CA GLY A 112 0.04 -10.04 -2.57
C GLY A 112 -1.30 -10.31 -1.88
N ALA A 113 -2.37 -9.62 -2.29
CA ALA A 113 -3.71 -9.87 -1.76
C ALA A 113 -4.21 -11.28 -2.10
N LEU A 114 -4.03 -11.74 -3.34
CA LEU A 114 -4.40 -13.10 -3.76
C LEU A 114 -3.62 -14.17 -3.00
N ALA A 115 -2.30 -14.00 -2.85
CA ALA A 115 -1.47 -14.91 -2.06
C ALA A 115 -1.93 -14.98 -0.60
N GLY A 116 -2.25 -13.83 0.00
CA GLY A 116 -2.80 -13.76 1.36
C GLY A 116 -4.12 -14.54 1.51
N ILE A 117 -5.03 -14.42 0.54
CA ILE A 117 -6.29 -15.19 0.52
C ILE A 117 -6.01 -16.70 0.41
N ILE A 118 -5.10 -17.10 -0.47
CA ILE A 118 -4.73 -18.53 -0.63
C ILE A 118 -4.17 -19.08 0.68
N ILE A 119 -3.26 -18.36 1.33
CA ILE A 119 -2.68 -18.76 2.63
C ILE A 119 -3.77 -18.86 3.70
N ALA A 120 -4.69 -17.89 3.76
CA ALA A 120 -5.79 -17.91 4.73
C ALA A 120 -6.73 -19.11 4.53
N ILE A 121 -6.99 -19.51 3.27
CA ILE A 121 -7.78 -20.72 2.96
C ILE A 121 -7.03 -21.99 3.38
N LEU A 122 -5.73 -22.08 3.06
CA LEU A 122 -4.89 -23.24 3.41
C LEU A 122 -4.78 -23.42 4.93
N GLN A 123 -4.70 -22.34 5.70
CA GLN A 123 -4.63 -22.38 7.16
C GLN A 123 -6.00 -22.56 7.82
N GLY A 124 -7.05 -21.97 7.23
CA GLY A 124 -8.40 -21.98 7.80
C GLY A 124 -9.19 -23.27 7.57
N MET A 125 -8.82 -24.09 6.59
CA MET A 125 -9.58 -25.29 6.23
C MET A 125 -8.98 -26.57 6.89
N PRO A 126 -9.70 -27.24 7.81
CA PRO A 126 -9.18 -28.39 8.56
C PRO A 126 -8.77 -29.58 7.69
N THR A 127 -9.37 -29.74 6.51
CA THR A 127 -9.05 -30.82 5.55
C THR A 127 -7.72 -30.59 4.83
N LEU A 128 -7.27 -29.33 4.70
CA LEU A 128 -5.96 -28.98 4.13
C LEU A 128 -4.90 -28.75 5.20
N ALA A 129 -5.27 -28.76 6.48
CA ALA A 129 -4.35 -28.63 7.61
C ALA A 129 -3.29 -29.76 7.66
N GLY A 130 -3.59 -30.93 7.10
CA GLY A 130 -2.62 -32.02 6.94
C GLY A 130 -1.56 -31.71 5.88
N PHE A 131 -1.96 -31.05 4.79
CA PHE A 131 -1.03 -30.60 3.73
C PHE A 131 -0.20 -29.41 4.19
N SER A 132 -0.80 -28.42 4.88
CA SER A 132 -0.05 -27.28 5.44
C SER A 132 1.00 -27.75 6.44
N ARG A 133 0.65 -28.66 7.37
CA ARG A 133 1.62 -29.28 8.29
C ARG A 133 2.69 -30.10 7.58
N ALA A 134 2.35 -30.85 6.53
CA ALA A 134 3.35 -31.60 5.76
C ALA A 134 4.32 -30.67 5.00
N VAL A 135 3.84 -29.55 4.48
CA VAL A 135 4.68 -28.51 3.85
C VAL A 135 5.56 -27.81 4.89
N GLU A 136 5.01 -27.55 6.08
CA GLU A 136 5.71 -26.91 7.20
C GLU A 136 6.80 -27.84 7.77
N ASP A 137 6.50 -29.13 7.94
CA ASP A 137 7.46 -30.16 8.35
C ASP A 137 8.53 -30.42 7.28
N TRP A 138 8.17 -30.41 5.99
CA TRP A 138 9.15 -30.49 4.89
C TRP A 138 10.07 -29.26 4.85
N SER A 139 9.51 -28.07 5.08
CA SER A 139 10.24 -26.81 5.14
C SER A 139 11.18 -26.77 6.35
N ALA A 140 10.72 -27.24 7.52
CA ALA A 140 11.53 -27.34 8.73
C ALA A 140 12.66 -28.39 8.61
N ARG A 141 12.46 -29.49 7.86
CA ARG A 141 13.50 -30.52 7.64
C ARG A 141 14.49 -30.17 6.54
N SER A 142 14.07 -29.45 5.50
CA SER A 142 14.90 -29.17 4.32
C SER A 142 15.60 -27.81 4.38
N ASN A 143 15.16 -26.90 5.27
CA ASN A 143 15.72 -25.55 5.37
C ASN A 143 16.29 -25.28 6.78
N PRO A 144 17.63 -25.29 6.95
CA PRO A 144 18.30 -25.00 8.23
C PRO A 144 18.02 -23.59 8.79
N PHE A 145 17.39 -22.72 8.00
CA PHE A 145 17.12 -21.32 8.32
C PHE A 145 15.63 -21.03 8.59
N TYR A 146 14.78 -22.05 8.68
CA TYR A 146 13.34 -21.85 8.90
C TYR A 146 13.00 -21.39 10.33
N HIS A 147 13.81 -21.79 11.33
CA HIS A 147 13.70 -21.32 12.71
C HIS A 147 15.07 -20.88 13.24
N GLY A 148 15.20 -19.62 13.65
CA GLY A 148 16.39 -19.10 14.34
C GLY A 148 16.70 -17.62 14.04
N PRO A 149 17.76 -17.06 14.65
CA PRO A 149 18.16 -15.64 14.47
C PRO A 149 18.52 -15.26 13.03
N ASN A 150 18.82 -16.24 12.17
CA ASN A 150 19.20 -16.05 10.77
C ASN A 150 18.02 -16.22 9.80
N ALA A 151 16.81 -16.54 10.29
CA ALA A 151 15.61 -16.69 9.47
C ALA A 151 15.23 -15.36 8.79
N ASP A 152 15.41 -14.25 9.51
CA ASP A 152 15.16 -12.91 8.98
C ASP A 152 16.08 -12.58 7.80
N LEU A 153 17.35 -13.01 7.85
CA LEU A 153 18.34 -12.82 6.80
C LEU A 153 17.95 -13.58 5.51
N LEU A 154 17.41 -14.79 5.64
CA LEU A 154 16.94 -15.55 4.49
C LEU A 154 15.66 -14.95 3.89
N ALA A 155 14.76 -14.39 4.71
CA ALA A 155 13.58 -13.66 4.25
C ALA A 155 13.92 -12.33 3.54
N MET A 156 15.05 -11.71 3.90
CA MET A 156 15.55 -10.53 3.20
C MET A 156 15.97 -10.83 1.76
N ILE A 157 16.44 -12.03 1.44
CA ILE A 157 16.92 -12.38 0.08
C ILE A 157 15.82 -12.28 -0.99
N PRO A 158 14.65 -12.97 -0.87
CA PRO A 158 13.58 -12.84 -1.86
C PRO A 158 12.97 -11.43 -1.86
N PHE A 159 12.95 -10.75 -0.72
CA PHE A 159 12.51 -9.35 -0.63
C PHE A 159 13.45 -8.40 -1.40
N LEU A 160 14.77 -8.55 -1.25
CA LEU A 160 15.78 -7.79 -1.99
C LEU A 160 15.70 -8.10 -3.48
N LEU A 161 15.52 -9.37 -3.85
CA LEU A 161 15.41 -9.81 -5.23
C LEU A 161 14.17 -9.19 -5.90
N LEU A 162 13.02 -9.20 -5.23
CA LEU A 162 11.80 -8.52 -5.68
C LEU A 162 12.01 -7.01 -5.79
N THR A 163 12.63 -6.38 -4.78
CA THR A 163 12.90 -4.93 -4.78
C THR A 163 13.82 -4.53 -5.94
N ILE A 164 14.89 -5.30 -6.19
CA ILE A 164 15.82 -5.09 -7.30
C ILE A 164 15.11 -5.28 -8.64
N LEU A 165 14.27 -6.31 -8.78
CA LEU A 165 13.49 -6.54 -10.00
C LEU A 165 12.55 -5.36 -10.27
N LEU A 166 11.86 -4.86 -9.24
CA LEU A 166 10.96 -3.71 -9.32
C LEU A 166 11.69 -2.44 -9.76
N TYR A 167 12.88 -2.20 -9.20
CA TYR A 167 13.74 -1.09 -9.57
C TYR A 167 14.24 -1.20 -11.03
N LEU A 168 14.66 -2.39 -11.46
CA LEU A 168 15.15 -2.61 -12.83
C LEU A 168 14.04 -2.49 -13.88
N VAL A 169 12.81 -2.92 -13.56
CA VAL A 169 11.64 -2.72 -14.43
C VAL A 169 11.20 -1.26 -14.42
N GLY A 170 11.15 -0.60 -13.26
CA GLY A 170 10.81 0.82 -13.16
C GLY A 170 11.79 1.74 -13.89
N ARG A 171 13.03 1.28 -14.11
CA ARG A 171 14.06 1.98 -14.90
C ARG A 171 14.01 1.65 -16.40
N ASP A 172 12.96 0.99 -16.89
CA ASP A 172 12.80 0.55 -18.29
C ASP A 172 13.95 -0.31 -18.83
N ARG A 173 14.80 -0.91 -17.97
CA ARG A 173 15.95 -1.71 -18.43
C ARG A 173 15.57 -3.13 -18.87
N LEU A 174 14.48 -3.68 -18.34
CA LEU A 174 14.04 -5.06 -18.61
C LEU A 174 12.77 -5.13 -19.47
N LEU A 175 11.86 -4.18 -19.32
CA LEU A 175 10.59 -4.14 -20.04
C LEU A 175 10.39 -2.76 -20.68
N ALA A 176 11.34 -2.34 -21.51
CA ALA A 176 11.11 -1.24 -22.44
C ALA A 176 9.96 -1.66 -23.38
N GLY A 177 8.74 -1.26 -23.02
CA GLY A 177 7.58 -1.46 -23.86
C GLY A 177 7.89 -0.94 -25.26
N ARG A 178 7.81 -1.83 -26.26
CA ARG A 178 7.89 -1.46 -27.68
C ARG A 178 6.95 -0.27 -27.88
N ARG A 179 7.51 0.90 -28.22
CA ARG A 179 6.73 2.05 -28.66
C ARG A 179 5.91 1.58 -29.85
N VAL A 180 4.59 1.50 -29.69
CA VAL A 180 3.69 1.33 -30.84
C VAL A 180 3.71 2.66 -31.58
N PRO A 181 4.20 2.72 -32.83
CA PRO A 181 4.13 3.94 -33.62
C PRO A 181 2.68 4.15 -34.03
N THR A 182 2.11 5.30 -33.67
CA THR A 182 0.91 5.88 -34.28
C THR A 182 1.29 7.25 -34.81
#